data_AF-A0A0R1HV53-F1
#
_entry.id   AF-A0A0R1HV53-F1
#
_cell.length_a   1.000
_cell.length_b   1.000
_cell.length_c   1.000
_cell.angle_alpha   90.00
_cell.angle_beta   90.00
_cell.angle_gamma   90.00
#
_symmetry.space_group_name_H-M   'P 1'
#
loop_
_entity.id
_entity.type
_entity.pdbx_description
1 polymer ?
#
loop_
_entity_poly.entity_id
_entity_poly.type
_entity_poly.pdbx_seq_one_letter_code
_entity_poly.pdbx_strand_id
1 'polypeptide(L)'
;MWNAHHTAKLHNLKNYPGALWNLSRSVKMTYRGKSSIYYKITSENKKVSGYVWRGYLTNYNKWSPVFGVNSPLLTDDASYTQYLNESPQQKLAKAVIALFPNTPVSLDLSRYAMGLSASSGKLFSSQTSLLTPGTSGETMYYLRFASPKTGITTQDRLDKIKEELDQLGYTAEKRASLTGQWRLGICFYDHISAYMGVIDESDYALMIAKQD
;
A
#
# COMPACT_ATOMS: atom_id res chain seq x y z
N MET A 1 -8.40 -2.74 -24.68
CA MET A 1 -8.93 -4.10 -24.82
C MET A 1 -9.70 -4.17 -26.11
N TRP A 2 -9.43 -5.17 -26.91
CA TRP A 2 -10.01 -5.38 -28.24
C TRP A 2 -10.97 -6.58 -28.21
N ASN A 3 -11.88 -6.64 -29.18
CA ASN A 3 -12.63 -7.86 -29.47
C ASN A 3 -11.71 -8.92 -30.12
N ALA A 4 -12.24 -10.14 -30.30
CA ALA A 4 -11.47 -11.27 -30.83
C ALA A 4 -10.96 -11.07 -32.28
N HIS A 5 -11.61 -10.21 -33.04
CA HIS A 5 -11.26 -9.93 -34.44
C HIS A 5 -10.34 -8.71 -34.61
N HIS A 6 -9.94 -8.04 -33.51
CA HIS A 6 -9.15 -6.80 -33.56
C HIS A 6 -9.77 -5.71 -34.45
N THR A 7 -11.11 -5.62 -34.47
CA THR A 7 -11.86 -4.64 -35.27
C THR A 7 -12.48 -3.54 -34.41
N ALA A 8 -12.73 -3.82 -33.12
CA ALA A 8 -13.37 -2.87 -32.21
C ALA A 8 -12.66 -2.82 -30.85
N LYS A 9 -12.46 -1.60 -30.34
CA LYS A 9 -11.96 -1.35 -28.99
C LYS A 9 -13.14 -1.45 -28.02
N LEU A 10 -13.09 -2.41 -27.09
CA LEU A 10 -14.12 -2.64 -26.08
C LEU A 10 -13.92 -1.75 -24.84
N HIS A 11 -12.69 -1.70 -24.36
CA HIS A 11 -12.34 -0.99 -23.12
C HIS A 11 -10.97 -0.35 -23.22
N ASN A 12 -10.69 0.63 -22.36
CA ASN A 12 -9.36 1.21 -22.20
C ASN A 12 -8.75 0.78 -20.86
N LEU A 13 -7.58 0.13 -20.87
CA LEU A 13 -6.93 -0.37 -19.65
C LEU A 13 -6.59 0.73 -18.66
N LYS A 14 -6.34 1.95 -19.15
CA LYS A 14 -6.09 3.12 -18.30
C LYS A 14 -7.24 3.44 -17.34
N ASN A 15 -8.45 2.97 -17.65
CA ASN A 15 -9.64 3.16 -16.81
C ASN A 15 -9.73 2.13 -15.67
N TYR A 16 -8.81 1.16 -15.63
CA TYR A 16 -8.76 0.09 -14.63
C TYR A 16 -7.37 -0.01 -13.99
N PRO A 17 -6.85 1.09 -13.41
CA PRO A 17 -5.55 1.07 -12.76
C PRO A 17 -5.58 0.08 -11.57
N GLY A 18 -4.55 -0.77 -11.47
CA GLY A 18 -4.43 -1.75 -10.38
C GLY A 18 -5.34 -2.97 -10.48
N ALA A 19 -6.14 -3.11 -11.53
CA ALA A 19 -7.02 -4.27 -11.70
C ALA A 19 -6.22 -5.58 -11.87
N LEU A 20 -6.67 -6.62 -11.18
CA LEU A 20 -6.18 -7.99 -11.37
C LEU A 20 -6.93 -8.66 -12.52
N TRP A 21 -6.17 -9.38 -13.35
CA TRP A 21 -6.64 -9.94 -14.60
C TRP A 21 -6.41 -11.44 -14.66
N ASN A 22 -7.49 -12.20 -14.84
CA ASN A 22 -7.41 -13.63 -15.11
C ASN A 22 -7.09 -13.85 -16.58
N LEU A 23 -5.90 -14.40 -16.86
CA LEU A 23 -5.49 -14.80 -18.21
C LEU A 23 -6.14 -16.13 -18.56
N SER A 24 -6.89 -16.15 -19.67
CA SER A 24 -7.53 -17.38 -20.16
C SER A 24 -6.88 -17.93 -21.43
N ARG A 25 -6.30 -17.07 -22.28
CA ARG A 25 -5.63 -17.48 -23.54
C ARG A 25 -4.49 -16.54 -23.90
N SER A 26 -3.47 -17.07 -24.57
CA SER A 26 -2.45 -16.32 -25.30
C SER A 26 -2.63 -16.58 -26.79
N VAL A 27 -2.83 -15.53 -27.59
CA VAL A 27 -3.12 -15.64 -29.02
C VAL A 27 -2.27 -14.67 -29.84
N LYS A 28 -1.88 -15.07 -31.05
CA LYS A 28 -1.32 -14.16 -32.04
C LYS A 28 -2.47 -13.46 -32.76
N MET A 29 -2.53 -12.13 -32.67
CA MET A 29 -3.49 -11.33 -33.45
C MET A 29 -2.71 -10.50 -34.47
N THR A 30 -3.28 -10.34 -35.66
CA THR A 30 -2.69 -9.58 -36.76
C THR A 30 -3.60 -8.41 -37.09
N TYR A 31 -3.04 -7.20 -37.11
CA TYR A 31 -3.73 -5.98 -37.51
C TYR A 31 -2.87 -5.20 -38.50
N ARG A 32 -3.43 -4.90 -39.68
CA ARG A 32 -2.72 -4.19 -40.78
C ARG A 32 -1.34 -4.77 -41.08
N GLY A 33 -1.26 -6.09 -41.24
CA GLY A 33 -0.02 -6.82 -41.55
C GLY A 33 0.97 -6.97 -40.39
N LYS A 34 0.70 -6.38 -39.22
CA LYS A 34 1.54 -6.52 -38.02
C LYS A 34 0.93 -7.52 -37.05
N SER A 35 1.70 -8.55 -36.70
CA SER A 35 1.29 -9.52 -35.68
C SER A 35 1.87 -9.18 -34.32
N SER A 36 1.11 -9.45 -33.26
CA SER A 36 1.60 -9.38 -31.88
C SER A 36 0.87 -10.39 -31.00
N ILE A 37 1.44 -10.69 -29.84
CA ILE A 37 0.82 -11.59 -28.86
C ILE A 37 -0.12 -10.80 -27.96
N TYR A 38 -1.36 -11.27 -27.89
CA TYR A 38 -2.43 -10.74 -27.07
C TYR A 38 -2.85 -11.79 -26.04
N TYR A 39 -3.16 -11.34 -24.84
CA TYR A 39 -3.79 -12.14 -23.81
C TYR A 39 -5.30 -11.86 -23.80
N LYS A 40 -6.10 -12.93 -23.77
CA LYS A 40 -7.52 -12.85 -23.43
C LYS A 40 -7.63 -12.81 -21.92
N ILE A 41 -8.01 -11.65 -21.39
CA ILE A 41 -8.11 -11.43 -19.96
C ILE A 41 -9.53 -11.08 -19.54
N THR A 42 -9.86 -11.41 -18.29
CA THR A 42 -11.13 -11.06 -17.66
C THR A 42 -10.84 -10.51 -16.26
N SER A 43 -11.52 -9.43 -15.87
CA SER A 43 -11.41 -8.87 -14.52
C SER A 43 -11.88 -9.89 -13.48
N GLU A 44 -11.36 -9.78 -12.26
CA GLU A 44 -11.73 -10.67 -11.16
C GLU A 44 -13.25 -10.72 -10.89
N ASN A 45 -13.93 -9.57 -10.99
CA ASN A 45 -15.39 -9.47 -10.86
C ASN A 45 -16.17 -9.94 -12.10
N LYS A 46 -15.46 -10.46 -13.12
CA LYS A 46 -16.00 -11.01 -14.38
C LYS A 46 -16.76 -10.02 -15.27
N LYS A 47 -16.76 -8.72 -14.97
CA LYS A 47 -17.52 -7.70 -15.73
C LYS A 47 -16.79 -7.14 -16.95
N VAL A 48 -15.46 -7.18 -16.97
CA VAL A 48 -14.64 -6.59 -18.04
C VAL A 48 -13.79 -7.68 -18.66
N SER A 49 -13.89 -7.87 -19.98
CA SER A 49 -13.13 -8.90 -20.69
C SER A 49 -12.73 -8.43 -22.10
N GLY A 50 -11.66 -9.03 -22.62
CA GLY A 50 -11.21 -8.77 -23.99
C GLY A 50 -9.76 -9.14 -24.21
N TYR A 51 -9.24 -8.74 -25.36
CA TYR A 51 -7.87 -9.01 -25.78
C TYR A 51 -6.97 -7.80 -25.54
N VAL A 52 -5.83 -8.04 -24.91
CA VAL A 52 -4.86 -7.00 -24.54
C VAL A 52 -3.49 -7.40 -25.05
N TRP A 53 -2.76 -6.46 -25.66
CA TRP A 53 -1.38 -6.71 -26.02
C TRP A 53 -0.57 -7.03 -24.76
N ARG A 54 0.18 -8.14 -24.77
CA ARG A 54 0.81 -8.68 -23.56
C ARG A 54 1.71 -7.69 -22.83
N GLY A 55 2.36 -6.77 -23.53
CA GLY A 55 3.29 -5.80 -22.92
C GLY A 55 2.61 -4.65 -22.19
N TYR A 56 1.28 -4.55 -22.20
CA TYR A 56 0.54 -3.65 -21.31
C TYR A 56 0.23 -4.28 -19.95
N LEU A 57 0.63 -5.53 -19.73
CA LEU A 57 0.39 -6.25 -18.49
C LEU A 57 1.73 -6.53 -17.81
N THR A 58 1.74 -6.42 -16.49
CA THR A 58 2.84 -6.91 -15.64
C THR A 58 2.49 -8.29 -15.11
N ASN A 59 3.49 -9.06 -14.71
CA ASN A 59 3.26 -10.33 -14.02
C ASN A 59 2.48 -10.11 -12.73
N TYR A 60 1.73 -11.15 -12.32
CA TYR A 60 1.02 -11.14 -11.06
C TYR A 60 2.01 -10.96 -9.90
N ASN A 61 1.69 -10.03 -9.01
CA ASN A 61 2.41 -9.82 -7.77
C ASN A 61 1.49 -10.24 -6.62
N LYS A 62 1.95 -11.21 -5.81
CA LYS A 62 1.18 -11.78 -4.69
C LYS A 62 0.71 -10.75 -3.66
N TRP A 63 1.36 -9.58 -3.63
CA TRP A 63 1.03 -8.47 -2.73
C TRP A 63 0.03 -7.48 -3.32
N SER A 64 -0.29 -7.57 -4.61
CA SER A 64 -1.30 -6.71 -5.25
C SER A 64 -2.71 -6.85 -4.68
N PRO A 65 -3.20 -8.04 -4.26
CA PRO A 65 -4.50 -8.16 -3.59
C PRO A 65 -4.46 -7.90 -2.08
N VAL A 66 -3.30 -7.53 -1.49
CA VAL A 66 -3.19 -7.35 -0.04
C VAL A 66 -3.59 -5.93 0.35
N PHE A 67 -4.67 -5.82 1.13
CA PHE A 67 -5.23 -4.57 1.61
C PHE A 67 -4.90 -4.35 3.09
N GLY A 68 -3.73 -3.76 3.36
CA GLY A 68 -3.30 -3.41 4.72
C GLY A 68 -2.89 -4.62 5.59
N VAL A 69 -2.84 -4.39 6.89
CA VAL A 69 -2.18 -5.25 7.89
C VAL A 69 -2.99 -6.48 8.34
N ASN A 70 -4.25 -6.61 7.89
CA ASN A 70 -5.16 -7.71 8.28
C ASN A 70 -5.18 -8.89 7.29
N SER A 71 -4.21 -8.97 6.38
CA SER A 71 -4.14 -10.08 5.43
C SER A 71 -3.55 -11.34 6.07
N PRO A 72 -4.10 -12.54 5.77
CA PRO A 72 -3.54 -13.81 6.24
C PRO A 72 -2.14 -14.11 5.64
N LEU A 73 -1.72 -13.38 4.60
CA LEU A 73 -0.37 -13.48 4.05
C LEU A 73 0.70 -12.76 4.91
N LEU A 74 0.26 -11.99 5.91
CA LEU A 74 1.13 -11.22 6.81
C LEU A 74 1.18 -11.93 8.17
N THR A 75 2.20 -12.76 8.35
CA THR A 75 2.37 -13.60 9.55
C THR A 75 3.36 -13.01 10.55
N ASP A 76 4.27 -12.15 10.08
CA ASP A 76 5.39 -11.62 10.85
C ASP A 76 5.95 -10.32 10.23
N ASP A 77 6.97 -9.75 10.88
CA ASP A 77 7.62 -8.52 10.40
C ASP A 77 8.34 -8.72 9.05
N ALA A 78 8.78 -9.94 8.72
CA ALA A 78 9.50 -10.23 7.48
C ALA A 78 8.56 -10.24 6.27
N SER A 79 7.45 -10.97 6.36
CA SER A 79 6.37 -10.96 5.36
C SER A 79 5.78 -9.57 5.20
N TYR A 80 5.65 -8.81 6.29
CA TYR A 80 5.20 -7.43 6.24
C TYR A 80 6.21 -6.48 5.57
N THR A 81 7.49 -6.62 5.86
CA THR A 81 8.56 -5.88 5.15
C THR A 81 8.56 -6.21 3.67
N GLN A 82 8.37 -7.48 3.30
CA GLN A 82 8.27 -7.90 1.90
C GLN A 82 7.06 -7.24 1.22
N TYR A 83 5.90 -7.25 1.87
CA TYR A 83 4.69 -6.57 1.40
C TYR A 83 4.93 -5.09 1.12
N LEU A 84 5.48 -4.33 2.08
CA LEU A 84 5.73 -2.90 1.93
C LEU A 84 6.74 -2.59 0.80
N ASN A 85 7.70 -3.48 0.56
CA ASN A 85 8.73 -3.27 -0.45
C ASN A 85 8.29 -3.65 -1.88
N GLU A 86 7.49 -4.70 -2.01
CA GLU A 86 7.12 -5.30 -3.30
C GLU A 86 5.73 -4.89 -3.78
N SER A 87 4.82 -4.49 -2.88
CA SER A 87 3.46 -4.08 -3.27
C SER A 87 3.48 -2.78 -4.09
N PRO A 88 2.86 -2.75 -5.28
CA PRO A 88 2.73 -1.50 -6.05
C PRO A 88 1.81 -0.46 -5.38
N GLN A 89 1.05 -0.86 -4.35
CA GLN A 89 0.16 -0.01 -3.55
C GLN A 89 0.80 0.51 -2.24
N GLN A 90 2.11 0.36 -2.06
CA GLN A 90 2.83 0.76 -0.83
C GLN A 90 3.94 1.79 -1.10
N LYS A 91 3.72 2.68 -2.08
CA LYS A 91 4.68 3.73 -2.48
C LYS A 91 4.95 4.72 -1.35
N LEU A 92 3.90 5.23 -0.70
CA LEU A 92 4.05 6.15 0.43
C LEU A 92 4.72 5.44 1.62
N ALA A 93 4.30 4.22 1.94
CA ALA A 93 4.88 3.47 3.06
C ALA A 93 6.38 3.27 2.85
N LYS A 94 6.78 2.83 1.65
CA LYS A 94 8.18 2.71 1.29
C LYS A 94 8.95 4.04 1.42
N ALA A 95 8.34 5.15 1.02
CA ALA A 95 8.96 6.46 1.14
C ALA A 95 9.10 6.93 2.60
N VAL A 96 8.12 6.64 3.46
CA VAL A 96 8.16 6.96 4.89
C VAL A 96 9.17 6.08 5.63
N ILE A 97 9.25 4.78 5.33
CA ILE A 97 10.28 3.89 5.88
C ILE A 97 11.68 4.44 5.62
N ALA A 98 11.92 5.00 4.43
CA ALA A 98 13.21 5.61 4.08
C ALA A 98 13.58 6.82 4.95
N LEU A 99 12.63 7.44 5.67
CA LEU A 99 12.91 8.51 6.63
C LEU A 99 13.51 7.99 7.95
N PHE A 100 13.47 6.68 8.19
CA PHE A 100 13.86 6.01 9.43
C PHE A 100 14.86 4.87 9.14
N PRO A 101 16.11 5.20 8.74
CA PRO A 101 17.05 4.22 8.19
C PRO A 101 17.42 3.07 9.13
N ASN A 102 17.28 3.26 10.44
CA ASN A 102 17.67 2.29 11.46
C ASN A 102 16.49 1.73 12.26
N THR A 103 15.25 2.04 11.87
CA THR A 103 14.05 1.63 12.59
C THR A 103 13.25 0.62 11.77
N PRO A 104 13.32 -0.68 12.09
CA PRO A 104 12.57 -1.68 11.34
C PRO A 104 11.06 -1.53 11.57
N VAL A 105 10.28 -1.92 10.56
CA VAL A 105 8.82 -1.99 10.66
C VAL A 105 8.39 -3.18 11.51
N SER A 106 7.28 -3.03 12.22
CA SER A 106 6.63 -4.13 12.94
C SER A 106 5.19 -4.28 12.48
N LEU A 107 4.82 -5.52 12.14
CA LEU A 107 3.46 -5.86 11.76
C LEU A 107 2.47 -5.66 12.93
N ASP A 108 2.88 -6.02 14.15
CA ASP A 108 2.03 -5.86 15.33
C ASP A 108 1.82 -4.39 15.68
N LEU A 109 2.88 -3.56 15.63
CA LEU A 109 2.73 -2.11 15.83
C LEU A 109 1.87 -1.48 14.72
N SER A 110 1.96 -1.98 13.50
CA SER A 110 1.12 -1.53 12.37
C SER A 110 -0.35 -1.93 12.54
N ARG A 111 -0.64 -3.07 13.20
CA ARG A 111 -1.99 -3.48 13.59
C ARG A 111 -2.54 -2.60 14.71
N TYR A 112 -1.73 -2.31 15.73
CA TYR A 112 -2.11 -1.34 16.76
C TYR A 112 -2.43 0.03 16.17
N ALA A 113 -1.72 0.45 15.12
CA ALA A 113 -1.98 1.70 14.40
C ALA A 113 -3.37 1.74 13.76
N MET A 114 -3.95 0.58 13.45
CA MET A 114 -5.32 0.44 12.95
C MET A 114 -6.35 0.18 14.06
N GLY A 115 -5.96 0.19 15.33
CA GLY A 115 -6.82 -0.22 16.44
C GLY A 115 -7.08 -1.72 16.50
N LEU A 116 -6.24 -2.55 15.87
CA LEU A 116 -6.32 -4.00 15.88
C LEU A 116 -5.40 -4.60 16.96
N SER A 117 -5.71 -5.82 17.40
CA SER A 117 -4.84 -6.59 18.29
C SER A 117 -3.59 -7.11 17.56
N ALA A 118 -2.47 -7.24 18.29
CA ALA A 118 -1.26 -7.93 17.80
C ALA A 118 -1.54 -9.42 17.50
N SER A 119 -0.88 -9.98 16.48
CA SER A 119 -0.97 -11.41 16.20
C SER A 119 0.09 -12.24 16.91
N SER A 120 1.25 -11.65 17.21
CA SER A 120 2.35 -12.37 17.87
C SER A 120 2.44 -12.10 19.38
N GLY A 121 1.59 -11.21 19.90
CA GLY A 121 1.58 -10.83 21.31
C GLY A 121 2.72 -9.90 21.72
N LYS A 122 3.48 -9.34 20.76
CA LYS A 122 4.53 -8.34 21.04
C LYS A 122 3.93 -7.13 21.74
N LEU A 123 4.51 -6.77 22.87
CA LEU A 123 4.17 -5.58 23.62
C LEU A 123 5.11 -4.42 23.24
N PHE A 124 4.58 -3.21 23.37
CA PHE A 124 5.28 -1.98 23.09
C PHE A 124 5.03 -1.03 24.26
N SER A 125 6.10 -0.44 24.80
CA SER A 125 6.01 0.55 25.87
C SER A 125 5.08 1.70 25.43
N SER A 126 4.10 2.06 26.27
CA SER A 126 2.94 2.96 26.05
C SER A 126 1.61 2.34 25.62
N GLN A 127 1.30 1.10 26.02
CA GLN A 127 -0.10 0.63 26.10
C GLN A 127 -0.91 1.39 27.17
N THR A 128 -1.12 2.69 26.97
CA THR A 128 -2.17 3.47 27.62
C THR A 128 -2.94 4.14 26.51
N SER A 129 -4.08 3.54 26.17
CA SER A 129 -5.19 4.12 25.42
C SER A 129 -4.82 4.77 24.09
N LEU A 130 -5.28 4.14 23.00
CA LEU A 130 -5.74 4.86 21.80
C LEU A 130 -6.48 6.11 22.28
N LEU A 131 -5.91 7.31 22.20
CA LEU A 131 -6.60 8.59 22.30
C LEU A 131 -5.59 9.75 22.33
N THR A 132 -5.87 10.73 21.46
CA THR A 132 -5.41 12.12 21.46
C THR A 132 -3.92 12.43 21.21
N PRO A 133 -3.61 13.34 20.26
CA PRO A 133 -2.30 13.95 20.17
C PRO A 133 -2.02 14.77 21.43
N GLY A 134 -0.93 14.45 22.13
CA GLY A 134 -0.34 15.32 23.13
C GLY A 134 -0.40 14.79 24.56
N THR A 135 0.78 14.81 25.19
CA THR A 135 1.09 14.55 26.61
C THR A 135 0.78 13.11 27.05
N SER A 136 1.73 12.23 27.33
CA SER A 136 3.01 12.40 28.03
C SER A 136 3.88 11.15 27.87
N GLY A 137 5.19 11.31 27.61
CA GLY A 137 6.20 10.24 27.73
C GLY A 137 6.15 9.16 26.65
N GLU A 138 7.20 9.07 25.82
CA GLU A 138 7.40 8.03 24.78
C GLU A 138 6.15 7.75 23.91
N THR A 139 5.54 8.84 23.45
CA THR A 139 4.19 8.90 22.89
C THR A 139 4.07 8.19 21.54
N MET A 140 3.18 7.20 21.46
CA MET A 140 2.68 6.67 20.18
C MET A 140 2.13 7.82 19.35
N TYR A 141 2.77 8.11 18.23
CA TYR A 141 2.24 9.11 17.31
C TYR A 141 1.18 8.47 16.40
N TYR A 142 0.17 9.24 16.01
CA TYR A 142 -0.90 8.79 15.13
C TYR A 142 -1.26 9.93 14.18
N LEU A 143 -0.86 9.78 12.92
CA LEU A 143 -1.15 10.73 11.85
C LEU A 143 -2.28 10.27 10.97
N ARG A 144 -3.49 10.69 11.32
CA ARG A 144 -4.69 10.49 10.49
C ARG A 144 -4.78 11.61 9.44
N PHE A 145 -4.32 11.36 8.21
CA PHE A 145 -4.66 12.27 7.12
C PHE A 145 -6.04 11.94 6.56
N ALA A 146 -6.82 12.99 6.27
CA ALA A 146 -7.99 12.85 5.41
C ALA A 146 -7.56 12.28 4.05
N SER A 147 -8.44 11.51 3.41
CA SER A 147 -8.20 11.02 2.04
C SER A 147 -7.78 12.19 1.16
N PRO A 148 -6.72 12.05 0.35
CA PRO A 148 -6.27 13.15 -0.48
C PRO A 148 -7.42 13.62 -1.37
N LYS A 149 -7.68 14.93 -1.36
CA LYS A 149 -8.43 15.58 -2.44
C LYS A 149 -7.85 15.09 -3.77
N THR A 150 -8.71 14.88 -4.77
CA THR A 150 -8.26 14.46 -6.11
C THR A 150 -7.09 15.35 -6.56
N GLY A 151 -5.92 14.76 -6.82
CA GLY A 151 -4.75 15.45 -7.34
C GLY A 151 -3.55 15.57 -6.39
N ILE A 152 -3.65 15.17 -5.12
CA ILE A 152 -2.48 15.12 -4.21
C ILE A 152 -1.61 13.91 -4.55
N THR A 153 -0.32 14.13 -4.75
CA THR A 153 0.66 13.10 -5.12
C THR A 153 1.21 12.36 -3.89
N THR A 154 1.90 11.23 -4.12
CA THR A 154 2.67 10.56 -3.06
C THR A 154 3.73 11.48 -2.45
N GLN A 155 4.33 12.37 -3.25
CA GLN A 155 5.35 13.30 -2.78
C GLN A 155 4.77 14.36 -1.85
N ASP A 156 3.63 14.96 -2.21
CA ASP A 156 2.95 15.96 -1.37
C ASP A 156 2.58 15.36 0.01
N ARG A 157 2.09 14.12 0.03
CA ARG A 157 1.77 13.39 1.27
C ARG A 157 3.02 13.13 2.11
N LEU A 158 4.13 12.73 1.47
CA LEU A 158 5.40 12.52 2.15
C LEU A 158 5.94 13.80 2.77
N ASP A 159 5.85 14.93 2.07
CA ASP A 159 6.35 16.20 2.56
C ASP A 159 5.51 16.73 3.74
N LYS A 160 4.19 16.50 3.75
CA LYS A 160 3.36 16.77 4.93
C LYS A 160 3.75 15.91 6.13
N ILE A 161 4.01 14.62 5.93
CA ILE A 161 4.49 13.72 6.98
C ILE A 161 5.82 14.21 7.56
N LYS A 162 6.76 14.65 6.72
CA LYS A 162 8.04 15.21 7.19
C LYS A 162 7.83 16.46 8.03
N GLU A 163 7.01 17.39 7.56
CA GLU A 163 6.69 18.63 8.27
C GLU A 163 6.13 18.35 9.67
N GLU A 164 5.18 17.42 9.78
CA GLU A 164 4.57 17.04 11.06
C GLU A 164 5.57 16.31 11.98
N LEU A 165 6.37 15.38 11.43
CA LEU A 165 7.45 14.73 12.19
C LEU A 165 8.43 15.76 12.76
N ASP A 166 8.83 16.75 11.96
CA ASP A 166 9.77 17.78 12.38
C ASP A 166 9.14 18.71 13.45
N GLN A 167 7.86 19.08 13.33
CA GLN A 167 7.11 19.87 14.33
C GLN A 167 7.05 19.20 15.71
N LEU A 168 7.14 17.86 15.76
CA LEU A 168 7.12 17.08 16.99
C LEU A 168 8.52 16.78 17.53
N GLY A 169 9.57 17.29 16.86
CA GLY A 169 10.96 17.03 17.22
C GLY A 169 11.51 15.70 16.71
N TYR A 170 10.80 14.97 15.85
CA TYR A 170 11.34 13.83 15.12
C TYR A 170 12.09 14.32 13.87
N THR A 171 13.12 15.15 14.04
CA THR A 171 13.99 15.61 12.96
C THR A 171 14.67 14.46 12.23
N ALA A 172 15.30 14.72 11.08
CA ALA A 172 16.06 13.70 10.36
C ALA A 172 17.12 13.00 11.25
N GLU A 173 17.83 13.76 12.07
CA GLU A 173 18.82 13.24 13.02
C GLU A 173 18.16 12.40 14.10
N LYS A 174 17.03 12.87 14.65
CA LYS A 174 16.28 12.10 15.65
C LYS A 174 15.79 10.77 15.08
N ARG A 175 15.23 10.77 13.86
CA ARG A 175 14.77 9.55 13.16
C ARG A 175 15.92 8.58 12.89
N ALA A 176 17.09 9.09 12.48
CA ALA A 176 18.29 8.28 12.29
C ALA A 176 18.83 7.69 13.61
N SER A 177 18.64 8.37 14.75
CA SER A 177 19.06 7.88 16.07
C SER A 177 18.17 6.78 16.66
N LEU A 178 16.99 6.53 16.08
CA LEU A 178 16.08 5.50 16.55
C LEU A 178 16.62 4.13 16.14
N THR A 179 17.21 3.40 17.09
CA THR A 179 17.89 2.12 16.86
C THR A 179 17.49 1.07 17.90
N GLY A 180 17.91 -0.18 17.75
CA GLY A 180 17.70 -1.22 18.77
C GLY A 180 16.23 -1.65 18.89
N GLN A 181 15.58 -1.31 20.00
CA GLN A 181 14.19 -1.71 20.28
C GLN A 181 13.14 -0.86 19.57
N TRP A 182 13.51 0.27 18.97
CA TRP A 182 12.56 1.11 18.24
C TRP A 182 11.96 0.37 17.03
N ARG A 183 10.65 0.52 16.81
CA ARG A 183 9.89 -0.02 15.69
C ARG A 183 8.96 1.04 15.09
N LEU A 184 8.64 0.85 13.81
CA LEU A 184 7.62 1.61 13.10
C LEU A 184 6.36 0.75 12.93
N GLY A 185 5.20 1.32 13.27
CA GLY A 185 3.91 0.83 12.83
C GLY A 185 3.46 1.68 11.66
N ILE A 186 3.21 1.11 10.49
CA ILE A 186 2.81 1.85 9.30
C ILE A 186 1.51 1.25 8.78
N CYS A 187 0.52 2.06 8.46
CA CYS A 187 -0.63 1.60 7.71
C CYS A 187 -1.04 2.70 6.75
N PHE A 188 -0.62 2.57 5.49
CA PHE A 188 -1.03 3.46 4.42
C PHE A 188 -1.72 2.69 3.31
N TYR A 189 -2.76 3.31 2.78
CA TYR A 189 -3.47 2.84 1.60
C TYR A 189 -3.14 3.79 0.44
N ASP A 190 -2.27 3.38 -0.50
CA ASP A 190 -2.09 4.13 -1.74
C ASP A 190 -3.13 3.68 -2.75
N HIS A 191 -3.99 4.62 -3.14
CA HIS A 191 -5.00 4.44 -4.18
C HIS A 191 -5.80 3.14 -4.00
N ILE A 192 -6.79 3.17 -3.10
CA ILE A 192 -7.91 2.23 -3.20
C ILE A 192 -8.67 2.61 -4.47
N SER A 193 -8.30 1.99 -5.58
CA SER A 193 -9.06 2.14 -6.82
C SER A 193 -10.51 1.72 -6.53
N ALA A 194 -11.46 2.39 -7.18
CA ALA A 194 -12.91 2.20 -7.07
C ALA A 194 -13.43 0.76 -7.33
N TYR A 195 -12.55 -0.24 -7.42
CA TYR A 195 -12.84 -1.63 -7.68
C TYR A 195 -13.57 -2.34 -6.53
N MET A 196 -13.45 -1.85 -5.29
CA MET A 196 -14.10 -2.48 -4.13
C MET A 196 -15.39 -1.80 -3.66
N GLY A 197 -15.78 -0.64 -4.19
CA GLY A 197 -17.00 0.06 -3.73
C GLY A 197 -17.00 0.46 -2.24
N VAL A 198 -15.86 0.29 -1.58
CA VAL A 198 -15.52 0.64 -0.20
C VAL A 198 -14.11 1.26 -0.38
N ILE A 199 -13.78 2.43 0.15
CA ILE A 199 -14.01 2.88 1.51
C ILE A 199 -14.08 4.41 1.52
N ASP A 200 -15.03 4.92 2.29
CA ASP A 200 -14.97 6.24 2.91
C ASP A 200 -13.58 6.49 3.50
N GLU A 201 -13.21 7.78 3.50
CA GLU A 201 -12.07 8.37 4.18
C GLU A 201 -11.66 7.62 5.45
N SER A 202 -10.60 6.80 5.40
CA SER A 202 -10.08 6.17 6.61
C SER A 202 -8.57 5.94 6.56
N ASP A 203 -7.88 6.93 7.12
CA ASP A 203 -6.85 6.79 8.14
C ASP A 203 -5.55 6.11 7.73
N TYR A 204 -4.64 6.97 7.32
CA TYR A 204 -3.22 6.68 7.45
C TYR A 204 -2.86 6.57 8.94
N ALA A 205 -1.94 5.67 9.28
CA ALA A 205 -1.42 5.57 10.62
C ALA A 205 0.10 5.36 10.56
N LEU A 206 0.84 6.18 11.29
CA LEU A 206 2.28 6.02 11.53
C LEU A 206 2.49 6.07 13.03
N MET A 207 3.00 4.98 13.60
CA MET A 207 3.38 4.85 14.99
C MET A 207 4.87 4.60 15.12
N ILE A 208 5.45 5.10 16.22
CA ILE A 208 6.86 4.90 16.57
C ILE A 208 6.87 4.52 18.04
N ALA A 209 7.41 3.34 18.37
CA ALA A 209 7.44 2.85 19.75
C ALA A 209 8.65 1.95 19.99
N LYS A 210 9.06 1.78 21.24
CA LYS A 210 10.03 0.74 21.64
C LYS A 210 9.28 -0.56 21.88
N GLN A 211 9.82 -1.64 21.35
CA GLN A 211 9.37 -3.00 21.65
C GLN A 211 9.98 -3.43 22.99
N ASP A 212 9.15 -3.94 23.90
CA ASP A 212 9.57 -4.42 25.22
C ASP A 212 10.46 -5.67 25.12
#